data_AF-A0A645HUY5-F1
#
_entry.id   AF-A0A645HUY5-F1
#
_cell.length_a   1.000
_cell.length_b   1.000
_cell.length_c   1.000
_cell.angle_alpha   90.00
_cell.angle_beta   90.00
_cell.angle_gamma   90.00
#
_symmetry.space_group_name_H-M   'P 1'
#
loop_
_entity.id
_entity.type
_entity.pdbx_description
1 polymer ?
#
loop_
_entity_poly.entity_id
_entity_poly.type
_entity_poly.pdbx_seq_one_letter_code
_entity_poly.pdbx_strand_id
1 'polypeptide(L)'
;MLPADGVYAVWAESSGRVFRGITNIGTRPTIAAGNERTIETHLLDFEEDIYGLSLKIEFVCKMRDEQVFASISDLRDQLLKDKERAMTILDLNNIVLR
;
A
#
# COMPACT_ATOMS: atom_id res chain seq x y z
N MET A 1 -11.37 4.71 12.97
CA MET A 1 -11.51 3.32 12.49
C MET A 1 -10.48 3.09 11.40
N LEU A 2 -9.81 1.95 11.40
CA LEU A 2 -8.93 1.55 10.28
C LEU A 2 -9.76 0.80 9.22
N PRO A 3 -9.39 0.86 7.92
CA PRO A 3 -10.02 0.06 6.88
C PRO A 3 -9.90 -1.45 7.16
N ALA A 4 -10.67 -2.28 6.45
CA ALA A 4 -10.57 -3.75 6.53
C ALA A 4 -9.20 -4.25 6.02
N ASP A 5 -8.86 -5.51 6.26
CA ASP A 5 -7.64 -6.11 5.68
C ASP A 5 -7.72 -6.15 4.15
N GLY A 6 -6.57 -6.08 3.49
CA GLY A 6 -6.42 -6.13 2.05
C GLY A 6 -5.46 -5.07 1.49
N VAL A 7 -5.46 -4.97 0.17
CA VAL A 7 -4.56 -4.11 -0.60
C VAL A 7 -5.33 -2.93 -1.17
N TYR A 8 -4.79 -1.74 -0.96
CA TYR A 8 -5.44 -0.47 -1.27
C TYR A 8 -4.58 0.39 -2.19
N ALA A 9 -5.21 1.09 -3.13
CA ALA A 9 -4.61 2.24 -3.79
C ALA A 9 -4.71 3.44 -2.84
N VAL A 10 -3.59 4.13 -2.63
CA VAL A 10 -3.50 5.25 -1.68
C VAL A 10 -2.74 6.44 -2.28
N TRP A 11 -3.05 7.63 -1.78
CA TRP A 11 -2.14 8.77 -1.85
C TRP A 11 -1.32 8.86 -0.57
N ALA A 12 -0.04 9.16 -0.71
CA ALA A 12 0.87 9.31 0.42
C ALA A 12 1.54 10.69 0.38
N GLU A 13 1.66 11.33 1.53
CA GLU A 13 2.33 12.63 1.66
C GLU A 13 3.48 12.53 2.65
N SER A 14 4.65 13.02 2.26
CA SER A 14 5.79 13.20 3.16
C SER A 14 6.49 14.51 2.80
N SER A 15 6.73 15.34 3.81
CA SER A 15 7.41 16.64 3.65
C SER A 15 6.82 17.52 2.54
N GLY A 16 5.48 17.53 2.40
CA GLY A 16 4.75 18.32 1.39
C GLY A 16 4.82 17.76 -0.04
N ARG A 17 5.46 16.61 -0.25
CA ARG A 17 5.46 15.90 -1.54
C ARG A 17 4.42 14.80 -1.51
N VAL A 18 3.63 14.72 -2.58
CA VAL A 18 2.59 13.70 -2.75
C VAL A 18 3.09 12.60 -3.68
N PHE A 19 2.83 11.36 -3.29
CA PHE A 19 3.22 10.15 -3.98
C PHE A 19 2.01 9.24 -4.14
N ARG A 20 2.00 8.47 -5.22
CA ARG A 20 1.09 7.32 -5.36
C ARG A 20 1.63 6.17 -4.55
N GLY A 21 0.74 5.37 -3.97
CA GLY A 21 1.15 4.22 -3.18
C GLY A 21 0.18 3.06 -3.24
N ILE A 22 0.68 1.91 -2.82
CA ILE A 22 -0.10 0.72 -2.53
C ILE A 22 0.09 0.40 -1.06
N THR A 23 -1.00 0.30 -0.31
CA THR A 23 -0.95 -0.07 1.11
C THR A 23 -1.54 -1.45 1.31
N ASN A 24 -0.77 -2.36 1.92
CA ASN A 24 -1.28 -3.60 2.48
C ASN A 24 -1.66 -3.39 3.95
N ILE A 25 -2.87 -3.77 4.32
CA ILE A 25 -3.28 -3.95 5.72
C ILE A 25 -3.53 -5.43 5.95
N GLY A 26 -2.78 -6.02 6.87
CA GLY A 26 -2.84 -7.46 7.08
C GLY A 26 -2.26 -7.90 8.41
N THR A 27 -2.14 -9.20 8.62
CA THR A 27 -1.55 -9.76 9.83
C THR A 27 -0.26 -10.49 9.49
N ARG A 28 0.86 -10.16 10.16
CA ARG A 28 2.08 -10.96 10.04
C ARG A 28 1.95 -12.22 10.90
N PRO A 29 2.01 -13.43 10.33
CA PRO A 29 2.00 -14.65 11.11
C PRO A 29 3.42 -14.91 11.65
N THR A 30 3.89 -14.09 12.59
CA THR A 30 5.16 -14.34 13.26
C THR A 30 4.94 -15.18 14.52
N ILE A 31 5.56 -16.36 14.54
CA ILE A 31 5.45 -17.37 15.62
C ILE A 31 5.83 -16.80 17.00
N ALA A 32 6.63 -15.73 17.05
CA ALA A 32 7.15 -15.14 18.29
C ALA A 32 6.35 -13.96 18.85
N ALA A 33 5.51 -13.27 18.06
CA ALA A 33 4.98 -11.94 18.44
C ALA A 33 3.46 -11.84 18.54
N GLY A 34 2.72 -12.93 18.26
CA GLY A 34 1.27 -12.87 18.17
C GLY A 34 0.81 -12.20 16.87
N ASN A 35 -0.49 -12.33 16.57
CA ASN A 35 -1.14 -11.85 15.35
C ASN A 35 -1.19 -10.31 15.30
N GLU A 36 -0.05 -9.65 15.15
CA GLU A 36 0.00 -8.20 15.03
C GLU A 36 -0.41 -7.77 13.62
N ARG A 37 -1.39 -6.86 13.58
CA ARG A 37 -1.88 -6.25 12.36
C ARG A 37 -0.91 -5.15 11.91
N THR A 38 -0.54 -5.16 10.64
CA THR A 38 0.44 -4.26 10.05
C THR A 38 -0.18 -3.44 8.94
N ILE A 39 0.41 -2.27 8.71
CA ILE A 39 0.07 -1.37 7.62
C ILE A 39 1.38 -1.05 6.92
N GLU A 40 1.53 -1.53 5.69
CA GLU A 40 2.77 -1.43 4.93
C GLU A 40 2.46 -0.72 3.61
N THR A 41 3.15 0.38 3.33
CA THR A 41 2.94 1.16 2.10
C THR A 41 4.16 1.09 1.20
N HIS A 42 3.95 0.70 -0.04
CA HIS A 42 4.92 0.81 -1.11
C HIS A 42 4.64 2.09 -1.91
N LEU A 43 5.56 3.06 -1.85
CA LEU A 43 5.52 4.27 -2.66
C LEU A 43 5.92 3.93 -4.10
N LEU A 44 5.10 4.35 -5.06
CA LEU A 44 5.32 4.08 -6.48
C LEU A 44 6.26 5.14 -7.07
N ASP A 45 7.16 4.68 -7.94
CA ASP A 45 8.13 5.50 -8.67
C ASP A 45 8.97 6.39 -7.71
N PHE A 46 9.43 5.78 -6.62
CA PHE A 46 10.11 6.44 -5.51
C PHE A 46 11.47 5.77 -5.23
N GLU A 47 12.53 6.56 -5.16
CA GLU A 47 13.93 6.07 -5.08
C GLU A 47 14.75 6.75 -3.96
N GLU A 48 14.08 7.34 -2.96
CA GLU A 48 14.73 8.08 -1.87
C GLU A 48 14.57 7.38 -0.51
N ASP A 49 15.41 7.72 0.47
CA ASP A 49 15.23 7.30 1.86
C ASP A 49 14.46 8.37 2.64
N ILE A 50 13.34 7.98 3.27
CA ILE A 50 12.49 8.87 4.09
C ILE A 50 12.35 8.39 5.53
N TYR A 51 13.28 7.56 6.01
CA TYR A 51 13.30 7.10 7.39
C TYR A 51 13.31 8.27 8.37
N GLY A 52 12.50 8.16 9.42
CA GLY A 52 12.34 9.21 10.44
C GLY A 52 11.39 10.35 10.03
N LEU A 53 10.90 10.38 8.79
CA LEU A 53 9.88 11.32 8.35
C LEU A 53 8.46 10.78 8.59
N SER A 54 7.51 11.69 8.81
CA SER A 54 6.10 11.33 8.92
C SER A 54 5.50 11.10 7.54
N LEU A 55 4.74 10.02 7.39
CA LEU A 55 3.99 9.68 6.18
C LEU A 55 2.50 9.74 6.48
N LYS A 56 1.77 10.60 5.76
CA LYS A 56 0.30 10.65 5.80
C LYS A 56 -0.24 9.81 4.66
N ILE A 57 -1.21 8.94 4.95
CA ILE A 57 -1.83 8.04 3.98
C ILE A 57 -3.31 8.37 3.82
N GLU A 58 -3.76 8.56 2.60
CA GLU A 58 -5.16 8.71 2.21
C GLU A 58 -5.59 7.48 1.39
N PHE A 59 -6.49 6.69 1.96
CA PHE A 59 -7.04 5.49 1.32
C PHE A 59 -8.07 5.87 0.27
N VAL A 60 -7.84 5.47 -0.98
CA VAL A 60 -8.73 5.78 -2.11
C VAL A 60 -9.66 4.61 -2.40
N CYS A 61 -9.10 3.42 -2.62
CA CYS A 61 -9.88 2.25 -3.04
C CYS A 61 -9.26 0.94 -2.55
N LYS A 62 -10.08 0.03 -2.03
CA LYS A 62 -9.69 -1.37 -1.79
C LYS A 62 -9.65 -2.10 -3.13
N MET A 63 -8.48 -2.58 -3.53
CA MET A 63 -8.28 -3.29 -4.80
C MET A 63 -8.56 -4.80 -4.68
N ARG A 64 -8.14 -5.41 -3.57
CA ARG A 64 -8.35 -6.85 -3.29
C ARG A 64 -8.16 -7.18 -1.81
N ASP A 65 -8.60 -8.38 -1.42
CA ASP A 65 -8.22 -9.00 -0.14
C ASP A 65 -6.76 -9.49 -0.16
N GLU A 66 -6.23 -9.82 1.02
CA GLU A 66 -4.96 -10.54 1.14
C GLU A 66 -5.06 -11.92 0.50
N GLN A 67 -3.95 -12.39 -0.07
CA GLN A 67 -3.87 -13.70 -0.70
C GLN A 67 -2.53 -14.33 -0.41
N VAL A 68 -2.54 -15.66 -0.24
CA VAL A 68 -1.33 -16.47 -0.13
C VAL A 68 -0.91 -16.89 -1.54
N PHE A 69 0.37 -16.73 -1.85
CA PHE A 69 0.92 -17.14 -3.15
C PHE A 69 1.67 -18.46 -3.02
N ALA A 70 1.51 -19.34 -4.00
CA ALA A 70 2.22 -20.62 -4.05
C ALA A 70 3.70 -20.46 -4.45
N SER A 71 4.06 -19.36 -5.12
CA SER A 71 5.43 -19.08 -5.54
C SER A 71 5.77 -17.58 -5.52
N ILE A 72 7.07 -17.29 -5.54
CA ILE A 72 7.59 -15.91 -5.67
C ILE A 72 7.20 -15.30 -7.04
N SER A 73 7.11 -16.12 -8.09
CA SER A 73 6.67 -15.63 -9.41
C SER A 73 5.23 -15.15 -9.37
N ASP A 74 4.33 -15.92 -8.72
CA ASP A 74 2.93 -15.54 -8.60
C ASP A 74 2.76 -14.24 -7.79
N LEU A 75 3.53 -14.10 -6.70
CA LEU A 75 3.57 -12.88 -5.92
C LEU A 75 4.03 -11.69 -6.77
N ARG A 76 5.14 -11.83 -7.50
CA ARG A 76 5.69 -10.77 -8.36
C ARG A 76 4.69 -10.35 -9.42
N ASP A 77 4.09 -11.32 -10.12
CA ASP A 77 3.15 -11.05 -11.20
C ASP A 77 1.88 -10.37 -10.66
N GLN A 78 1.47 -10.69 -9.43
CA GLN A 78 0.38 -9.96 -8.78
C GLN A 78 0.79 -8.54 -8.38
N LEU A 79 1.99 -8.33 -7.84
CA LEU A 79 2.46 -6.98 -7.47
C LEU A 79 2.50 -6.05 -8.69
N LEU A 80 2.86 -6.58 -9.87
CA LEU A 80 2.79 -5.82 -11.13
C LEU A 80 1.36 -5.41 -11.48
N LYS A 81 0.39 -6.34 -11.39
CA LYS A 81 -1.03 -6.05 -11.61
C LYS A 81 -1.58 -5.04 -10.60
N ASP A 82 -1.19 -5.16 -9.34
CA ASP A 82 -1.59 -4.23 -8.29
C ASP A 82 -1.03 -2.82 -8.56
N LYS A 83 0.22 -2.71 -9.04
CA LYS A 83 0.83 -1.44 -9.49
C LYS A 83 0.03 -0.81 -10.64
N GLU A 84 -0.19 -1.53 -11.72
CA GLU A 84 -0.93 -1.01 -12.88
C GLU A 84 -2.35 -0.55 -12.51
N ARG A 85 -3.04 -1.35 -11.69
CA ARG A 85 -4.39 -1.01 -11.22
C ARG A 85 -4.39 0.20 -10.30
N ALA A 86 -3.44 0.31 -9.38
CA ALA A 86 -3.31 1.47 -8.50
C ALA A 86 -3.06 2.75 -9.30
N MET A 87 -2.15 2.72 -10.29
CA MET A 87 -1.89 3.85 -11.17
C MET A 87 -3.17 4.30 -11.88
N THR A 88 -3.91 3.35 -12.48
CA THR A 88 -5.17 3.63 -13.17
C THR A 88 -6.21 4.28 -12.23
N ILE A 89 -6.38 3.75 -11.01
CA ILE A 89 -7.33 4.29 -10.03
C ILE A 89 -6.93 5.70 -9.61
N LEU A 90 -5.65 5.91 -9.30
CA LEU A 90 -5.16 7.18 -8.77
C LEU A 90 -5.16 8.27 -9.84
N ASP A 91 -4.89 7.94 -11.11
CA ASP A 91 -4.97 8.91 -12.21
C ASP A 91 -6.41 9.38 -12.49
N LEU A 92 -7.42 8.57 -12.12
CA LEU A 92 -8.84 8.92 -12.24
C LEU A 92 -9.41 9.66 -11.02
N ASN A 93 -8.67 9.74 -9.91
CA ASN A 93 -9.13 10.33 -8.66
C ASN A 93 -8.24 11.52 -8.28
N ASN A 94 -8.82 12.72 -8.25
CA ASN A 94 -8.10 13.91 -7.78
C ASN A 94 -7.64 13.71 -6.33
N ILE A 95 -6.37 14.05 -6.05
CA ILE A 95 -5.79 14.06 -4.71
C ILE A 95 -6.57 15.02 -3.80
N VAL A 96 -6.92 14.58 -2.58
CA VAL A 96 -7.57 15.43 -1.56
C VAL A 96 -6.64 15.77 -0.38
N LEU A 97 -5.34 15.52 -0.52
CA LEU A 97 -4.36 15.81 0.52
C LEU A 97 -4.26 17.34 0.75
N ARG A 98 -4.76 17.76 1.92
CA ARG A 98 -4.65 19.11 2.51
C ARG A 98 -3.60 19.17 3.60
#